data_AF-A0A352Q4X9-F1
#
_entry.id   AF-A0A352Q4X9-F1
#
_cell.length_a   1.000
_cell.length_b   1.000
_cell.length_c   1.000
_cell.angle_alpha   90.00
_cell.angle_beta   90.00
_cell.angle_gamma   90.00
#
_symmetry.space_group_name_H-M   'P 1'
#
loop_
_entity.id
_entity.type
_entity.pdbx_description
1 polymer ?
#
loop_
_entity_poly.entity_id
_entity_poly.type
_entity_poly.pdbx_seq_one_letter_code
_entity_poly.pdbx_strand_id
1 'polypeptide(L)' 'MPPEKKLSDEDMARVEEYLSSPIHQVERKPYRPLRLLLVLWVVVTALGGLALLFAWMNDLL' A
#
# COMPACT_ATOMS: atom_id res chain seq x y z
N MET A 1 -6.78 11.02 -33.87
CA MET A 1 -8.02 11.63 -33.34
C MET A 1 -7.71 12.14 -31.95
N PRO A 2 -7.90 13.44 -31.66
CA PRO A 2 -7.83 13.91 -30.27
C PRO A 2 -8.90 13.16 -29.45
N PRO A 3 -8.63 12.83 -28.17
CA PRO A 3 -9.60 12.13 -27.35
C PRO A 3 -10.89 12.95 -27.25
N GLU A 4 -12.04 12.29 -27.38
CA GLU A 4 -13.36 12.90 -27.21
C GLU A 4 -13.40 13.65 -25.87
N LYS A 5 -13.79 14.93 -25.92
CA LYS A 5 -13.92 15.77 -24.72
C LYS A 5 -15.15 15.26 -23.94
N LYS A 6 -14.93 14.34 -23.00
CA LYS A 6 -15.99 13.66 -22.22
C LYS A 6 -16.74 14.60 -21.27
N LEU A 7 -16.23 15.81 -21.04
CA LEU A 7 -16.74 16.78 -20.08
C LEU A 7 -16.88 18.14 -20.75
N SER A 8 -17.92 18.88 -20.34
CA SER A 8 -18.07 20.29 -20.72
C SER A 8 -16.91 21.12 -20.15
N ASP A 9 -16.71 22.33 -20.67
CA ASP A 9 -15.66 23.23 -20.17
C ASP A 9 -15.88 23.61 -18.71
N GLU A 10 -17.14 23.77 -18.30
CA GLU A 10 -17.50 24.05 -16.90
C GLU A 10 -17.18 22.87 -15.98
N ASP A 11 -17.50 21.65 -16.41
CA ASP A 11 -17.20 20.44 -15.62
C ASP A 11 -15.70 20.21 -15.52
N MET A 12 -14.95 20.47 -16.59
CA MET A 12 -13.49 20.41 -16.58
C MET A 12 -12.88 21.42 -15.60
N ALA A 13 -13.40 22.64 -15.53
CA ALA A 13 -12.92 23.67 -14.60
C ALA A 13 -13.12 23.24 -13.13
N ARG A 14 -14.26 22.64 -12.81
CA ARG A 14 -14.53 22.10 -11.46
C ARG A 14 -13.59 20.95 -11.10
N VAL A 15 -13.27 20.08 -12.06
CA VAL A 15 -12.32 18.96 -11.86
C VAL A 15 -10.90 19.49 -11.61
N GLU A 16 -10.46 20.48 -12.37
CA GLU A 16 -9.15 21.12 -12.18
C GLU A 16 -9.04 21.77 -10.81
N GLU A 17 -10.06 22.53 -10.40
CA GLU A 17 -10.13 23.12 -9.07
C GLU A 17 -10.00 22.06 -7.97
N TYR A 18 -10.77 20.96 -8.08
CA TYR A 18 -10.72 19.85 -7.12
C TYR A 18 -9.34 19.17 -7.06
N LEU A 19 -8.74 18.86 -8.21
CA LEU A 19 -7.45 18.17 -8.29
C LEU A 19 -6.27 19.07 -7.86
N SER A 20 -6.40 20.38 -8.04
CA SER A 20 -5.39 21.36 -7.60
C SER A 20 -5.31 21.51 -6.08
N SER A 21 -6.34 21.05 -5.35
CA SER A 21 -6.42 21.14 -3.89
C SER A 21 -5.16 20.59 -3.21
N PRO A 22 -4.61 21.29 -2.20
CA PRO A 22 -3.41 20.86 -1.47
C PRO A 22 -3.53 19.47 -0.83
N ILE A 23 -4.76 19.03 -0.53
CA ILE A 23 -5.05 17.71 0.05
C ILE A 23 -4.67 16.58 -0.92
N HIS A 24 -4.69 16.84 -2.23
CA HIS A 24 -4.35 15.89 -3.28
C HIS A 24 -2.88 15.96 -3.73
N GLN A 25 -2.14 17.00 -3.36
CA GLN A 25 -0.74 17.22 -3.74
C GLN A 25 0.25 16.67 -2.68
N VAL A 26 0.07 15.41 -2.31
CA VAL A 26 0.96 14.75 -1.35
C VAL A 26 2.09 14.04 -2.11
N GLU A 27 3.34 14.31 -1.74
CA GLU A 27 4.48 13.54 -2.25
C GLU A 27 4.33 12.06 -1.87
N ARG A 28 4.01 11.24 -2.86
CA ARG A 28 3.89 9.80 -2.67
C ARG A 28 5.28 9.19 -2.66
N LYS A 29 5.71 8.68 -1.50
CA LYS A 29 6.92 7.88 -1.43
C LYS A 29 6.79 6.68 -2.39
N PRO A 30 7.87 6.31 -3.09
CA PRO A 30 7.83 5.16 -3.99
C PRO A 30 7.49 3.91 -3.20
N TYR A 31 6.48 3.17 -3.67
CA TYR A 31 6.07 1.92 -3.06
C TYR A 31 7.18 0.87 -3.24
N ARG A 32 7.57 0.21 -2.14
CA ARG A 32 8.67 -0.78 -2.11
C ARG A 32 8.11 -2.15 -1.68
N PRO A 33 7.45 -2.91 -2.56
CA PRO A 33 6.71 -4.12 -2.20
C PRO A 33 7.57 -5.18 -1.52
N LEU A 34 8.82 -5.35 -1.97
CA LEU A 34 9.75 -6.33 -1.40
C LEU A 34 10.06 -6.06 0.07
N ARG A 35 10.06 -4.79 0.51
CA ARG A 35 10.28 -4.45 1.92
C ARG A 35 9.10 -4.88 2.79
N LEU A 36 7.89 -4.70 2.30
CA LEU A 36 6.69 -5.14 3.01
C LEU A 36 6.65 -6.65 3.12
N LEU A 37 6.99 -7.36 2.04
CA LEU A 37 7.10 -8.83 2.05
C LEU A 37 8.18 -9.32 3.01
N LEU A 38 9.34 -8.67 3.07
CA LEU A 38 10.40 -9.02 4.02
C LEU A 38 9.94 -8.87 5.47
N VAL A 39 9.28 -7.76 5.81
CA VAL A 39 8.75 -7.53 7.17
C VAL A 39 7.73 -8.61 7.53
N LEU A 40 6.79 -8.89 6.61
CA LEU A 40 5.79 -9.94 6.81
C LEU A 40 6.45 -11.31 7.04
N TRP A 41 7.42 -11.66 6.21
CA TRP A 41 8.16 -12.91 6.32
C TRP A 41 8.87 -13.03 7.68
N VAL A 42 9.58 -11.98 8.12
CA VAL A 42 10.24 -11.96 9.44
C VAL A 42 9.24 -12.21 10.57
N VAL A 43 8.08 -11.55 10.55
CA VAL A 43 7.05 -11.72 11.59
C VAL A 43 6.53 -13.16 11.61
N VAL A 44 6.17 -13.71 10.44
CA VAL A 44 5.64 -15.09 10.35
C VAL A 44 6.69 -16.11 10.77
N THR A 45 7.95 -15.96 10.33
CA THR A 45 9.06 -16.84 10.70
C THR A 45 9.35 -16.76 12.19
N ALA A 46 9.31 -15.56 12.80
CA ALA A 46 9.53 -15.40 14.24
C ALA A 46 8.41 -16.09 15.04
N LEU A 47 7.15 -15.86 14.68
CA LEU A 47 6.01 -16.52 15.35
C LEU A 47 6.06 -18.03 15.18
N GLY A 48 6.38 -18.53 13.98
CA GLY A 48 6.57 -19.96 13.73
C GLY A 48 7.72 -20.55 14.54
N GLY A 49 8.86 -19.85 14.61
CA GLY A 49 10.01 -20.25 15.42
C GLY A 49 9.68 -20.30 16.92
N LEU A 50 8.95 -19.32 17.44
CA LEU A 50 8.48 -19.31 18.82
C LEU A 50 7.53 -20.46 19.11
N ALA A 51 6.61 -20.76 18.19
CA ALA A 51 5.69 -21.90 18.33
C ALA A 51 6.43 -23.24 18.33
N LEU A 52 7.42 -23.43 17.46
CA LEU A 52 8.26 -24.63 17.42
C LEU A 52 9.11 -24.77 18.69
N LEU A 53 9.70 -23.67 19.16
CA LEU A 53 10.45 -23.65 20.42
C LEU A 53 9.56 -24.06 21.59
N PHE A 54 8.36 -23.49 21.67
CA PHE A 54 7.39 -23.86 22.70
C PHE A 54 7.02 -25.34 22.62
N ALA A 55 6.72 -25.86 21.43
CA ALA A 55 6.37 -27.27 21.25
C ALA A 55 7.52 -28.19 21.70
N TRP A 56 8.76 -27.86 21.35
CA TRP A 56 9.95 -28.61 21.78
C TRP A 56 10.15 -28.58 23.30
N MET A 57 9.94 -27.43 23.95
CA MET A 57 10.08 -27.29 25.40
C MET A 57 9.00 -28.04 26.21
N ASN A 58 7.89 -28.40 25.58
CA ASN A 58 6.76 -29.06 26.23
C ASN A 58 6.59 -30.52 25.77
N ASP A 59 7.62 -31.11 25.14
CA ASP A 59 7.61 -32.49 24.62
C ASP A 59 6.41 -32.78 23.68
N LEU A 60 5.98 -31.77 22.92
CA LEU A 60 4.91 -31.87 21.92
C LEU A 60 5.44 -32.26 20.52
N LEU A 61 6.77 -32.38 20.38
CA LEU A 61 7.50 -32.68 19.15
C LEU A 61 8.45 -33.86 19.33
#